data_AF-A0A9E5MWQ2-F1
#
_entry.id   AF-A0A9E5MWQ2-F1
#
_cell.length_a   1.000
_cell.length_b   1.000
_cell.length_c   1.000
_cell.angle_alpha   90.00
_cell.angle_beta   90.00
_cell.angle_gamma   90.00
#
_symmetry.space_group_name_H-M   'P 1'
#
loop_
_entity.id
_entity.type
_entity.pdbx_description
1 polymer ?
#
loop_
_entity_poly.entity_id
_entity_poly.type
_entity_poly.pdbx_seq_one_letter_code
_entity_poly.pdbx_strand_id
1 'polypeptide(L)'
;MTLLDSDPQRLCGEDRLICHCFGVTEMVIRESIDILGSCTIEQVTACTGAGAGCTACHCRIKRMLAGEAVTCSPFAVCGDCGFFTPLCACKAA
;
A
#
# COMPACT_ATOMS: atom_id res chain seq x y z
N MET A 1 -27.73 9.67 -28.07
CA MET A 1 -28.50 9.76 -26.81
C MET A 1 -28.50 8.38 -26.14
N THR A 2 -27.33 7.94 -25.68
CA THR A 2 -27.19 6.80 -24.75
C THR A 2 -26.56 7.38 -23.49
N LEU A 3 -27.45 7.82 -22.61
CA LEU A 3 -27.19 8.33 -21.27
C LEU A 3 -26.86 7.16 -20.34
N LEU A 4 -25.68 6.53 -20.48
CA LEU A 4 -25.17 5.56 -19.50
C LEU A 4 -23.64 5.51 -19.55
N ASP A 5 -22.99 6.58 -19.10
CA ASP A 5 -21.61 6.54 -18.60
C ASP A 5 -21.43 7.59 -17.49
N SER A 6 -22.51 7.84 -16.74
CA SER A 6 -22.46 8.54 -15.46
C SER A 6 -22.58 7.48 -14.39
N ASP A 7 -21.58 6.61 -14.30
CA ASP A 7 -21.46 5.65 -13.22
C ASP A 7 -21.27 6.42 -11.90
N PRO A 8 -22.27 6.44 -11.01
CA PRO A 8 -22.20 7.17 -9.75
C PRO A 8 -21.31 6.45 -8.72
N GLN A 9 -20.54 5.42 -9.12
CA GLN A 9 -19.58 4.75 -8.24
C GLN A 9 -18.17 5.36 -8.33
N ARG A 10 -17.99 6.47 -9.04
CA ARG A 10 -16.69 7.18 -9.09
C ARG A 10 -16.37 8.03 -7.85
N LEU A 11 -16.95 7.70 -6.69
CA LEU A 11 -16.68 8.30 -5.37
C LEU A 11 -16.88 7.32 -4.20
N CYS A 12 -16.60 6.04 -4.40
CA CYS A 12 -16.40 5.10 -3.29
C CYS A 12 -15.19 4.22 -3.63
N GLY A 13 -14.02 4.86 -3.71
CA GLY A 13 -12.77 4.13 -3.87
C GLY A 13 -12.61 3.23 -2.65
N GLU A 14 -12.81 1.93 -2.85
CA GLU A 14 -12.52 0.91 -1.85
C GLU A 14 -11.07 1.07 -1.40
N ASP A 15 -10.90 1.65 -0.21
CA ASP A 15 -9.59 1.89 0.37
C ASP A 15 -8.86 0.56 0.53
N ARG A 16 -7.72 0.45 -0.16
CA ARG A 16 -7.03 -0.83 -0.27
C ARG A 16 -6.48 -1.24 1.09
N LEU A 17 -6.80 -2.45 1.54
CA LEU A 17 -6.20 -3.02 2.73
C LEU A 17 -4.71 -3.32 2.48
N ILE A 18 -3.83 -2.74 3.31
CA ILE A 18 -2.37 -2.90 3.21
C ILE A 18 -1.85 -3.84 4.29
N CYS A 19 -2.31 -3.70 5.53
CA CYS A 19 -1.93 -4.55 6.64
C CYS A 19 -3.10 -5.43 7.09
N HIS A 20 -3.08 -6.71 6.73
CA HIS A 20 -4.13 -7.66 7.11
C HIS A 20 -4.13 -8.01 8.60
N CYS A 21 -2.98 -7.95 9.29
CA CYS A 21 -2.91 -8.24 10.73
C CYS A 21 -3.71 -7.23 11.58
N PHE A 22 -3.68 -5.95 11.21
CA PHE A 22 -4.22 -4.86 12.02
C PHE A 22 -5.32 -4.08 11.31
N GLY A 23 -5.75 -4.51 10.12
CA GLY A 23 -6.84 -3.85 9.40
C GLY A 23 -6.49 -2.48 8.83
N VAL A 24 -5.21 -2.18 8.58
CA VAL A 24 -4.77 -0.83 8.17
C VAL A 24 -4.83 -0.67 6.65
N THR A 25 -5.50 0.38 6.19
CA THR A 25 -5.69 0.71 4.77
C THR A 25 -4.60 1.63 4.22
N GLU A 26 -4.59 1.78 2.90
CA GLU A 26 -3.67 2.66 2.18
C GLU A 26 -3.84 4.13 2.58
N MET A 27 -5.07 4.64 2.67
CA MET A 27 -5.33 6.03 3.09
C MET A 27 -4.74 6.34 4.47
N VAL A 28 -4.95 5.47 5.46
CA VAL A 28 -4.41 5.68 6.83
C VAL A 28 -2.88 5.78 6.82
N ILE A 29 -2.21 4.96 6.01
CA ILE A 29 -0.75 5.01 5.89
C ILE A 29 -0.32 6.29 5.17
N ARG A 30 -1.01 6.69 4.09
CA ARG A 30 -0.70 7.95 3.38
C ARG A 30 -0.88 9.17 4.27
N GLU A 31 -1.98 9.25 5.01
CA GLU A 31 -2.21 10.32 5.98
C GLU A 31 -1.08 10.37 7.02
N SER A 32 -0.64 9.21 7.52
CA SER A 32 0.50 9.17 8.46
C SER A 32 1.79 9.71 7.83
N ILE A 33 2.02 9.43 6.55
CA ILE A 33 3.19 9.90 5.82
C ILE A 33 3.12 11.42 5.64
N ASP A 34 1.96 11.95 5.27
CA ASP A 34 1.76 13.39 5.05
C ASP A 34 1.90 14.20 6.36
N ILE A 35 1.44 13.66 7.49
CA ILE A 35 1.54 14.32 8.81
C ILE A 35 2.98 14.37 9.31
N LEU A 36 3.74 13.29 9.13
CA LEU A 36 5.11 13.14 9.64
C LEU A 36 6.17 13.68 8.67
N GLY A 37 5.87 13.76 7.37
CA GLY A 37 6.80 14.19 6.33
C GLY A 37 7.82 13.09 5.97
N SER A 38 9.03 13.16 6.54
CA SER A 38 10.06 12.13 6.32
C SER A 38 9.82 10.93 7.22
N CYS A 39 9.30 9.84 6.64
CA CYS A 39 8.79 8.70 7.41
C CYS A 39 9.63 7.44 7.20
N THR A 40 9.98 6.76 8.28
CA THR A 40 10.49 5.38 8.27
C THR A 40 9.35 4.40 8.55
N ILE A 41 9.58 3.10 8.32
CA ILE A 41 8.59 2.06 8.62
C ILE A 41 8.26 2.07 10.10
N GLU A 42 9.24 2.28 10.96
CA GLU A 42 9.05 2.32 12.41
C GLU A 42 8.13 3.46 12.81
N GLN A 43 8.25 4.63 12.17
CA GLN A 43 7.37 5.77 12.41
C GLN A 43 5.94 5.48 11.92
N VAL A 44 5.80 4.94 10.71
CA VAL A 44 4.48 4.50 10.19
C VAL A 44 3.86 3.44 11.11
N THR A 45 4.67 2.49 11.60
CA THR A 45 4.24 1.44 12.53
C THR A 45 3.80 2.05 13.86
N ALA A 46 4.53 3.02 14.39
CA ALA A 46 4.18 3.70 15.63
C ALA A 46 2.88 4.51 15.50
N CYS A 47 2.63 5.12 14.33
CA CYS A 47 1.42 5.91 14.09
C CYS A 47 0.19 5.07 13.73
N THR A 48 0.36 3.98 12.96
CA THR A 48 -0.76 3.24 12.37
C THR A 48 -0.90 1.80 12.86
N GLY A 49 0.14 1.25 13.50
CA GLY A 49 0.26 -0.17 13.83
C GLY A 49 0.62 -1.07 12.65
N ALA A 50 0.57 -0.58 11.40
CA ALA A 50 0.91 -1.36 10.22
C ALA A 50 2.39 -1.77 10.25
N GLY A 51 2.66 -3.07 10.13
CA GLY A 51 4.02 -3.60 10.10
C GLY A 51 4.56 -4.11 11.43
N ALA A 52 3.82 -4.02 12.54
CA ALA A 52 4.22 -4.58 13.84
C ALA A 52 4.09 -6.11 13.94
N GLY A 53 3.43 -6.75 12.98
CA GLY A 53 3.04 -8.17 13.01
C GLY A 53 3.90 -9.04 12.12
N CYS A 54 3.28 -9.73 11.15
CA CYS A 54 3.98 -10.64 10.22
C CYS A 54 4.93 -9.97 9.21
N THR A 55 5.06 -8.63 9.26
CA THR A 55 5.88 -7.76 8.39
C THR A 55 5.67 -7.89 6.87
N ALA A 56 4.76 -8.74 6.41
CA ALA A 56 4.53 -8.95 4.97
C ALA A 56 3.92 -7.74 4.23
N CYS A 57 3.44 -6.73 4.96
CA CYS A 57 3.05 -5.43 4.41
C CYS A 57 4.22 -4.43 4.24
N HIS A 58 5.41 -4.70 4.80
CA HIS A 58 6.55 -3.77 4.79
C HIS A 58 6.98 -3.37 3.39
N CYS A 59 7.01 -4.32 2.43
CA CYS A 59 7.34 -3.99 1.04
C CYS A 59 6.36 -2.96 0.45
N ARG A 60 5.06 -3.09 0.74
CA ARG A 60 4.05 -2.13 0.28
C ARG A 60 4.25 -0.77 0.94
N ILE A 61 4.50 -0.74 2.24
CA ILE A 61 4.76 0.50 3.00
C ILE A 61 6.00 1.21 2.46
N LYS A 62 7.12 0.50 2.25
CA LYS A 62 8.34 1.08 1.67
C LYS A 62 8.11 1.70 0.30
N ARG A 63 7.29 1.07 -0.54
CA ARG A 63 6.89 1.63 -1.84
C ARG A 63 6.12 2.94 -1.68
N MET A 64 5.17 3.00 -0.74
CA MET A 64 4.44 4.23 -0.43
C MET A 64 5.38 5.35 0.05
N LEU A 65 6.34 5.01 0.91
CA LEU A 65 7.39 5.94 1.36
C LEU A 65 8.28 6.44 0.22
N ALA A 66 8.49 5.62 -0.80
CA ALA A 66 9.19 5.99 -2.04
C ALA A 66 8.32 6.73 -3.06
N GLY A 67 7.03 6.99 -2.75
CA GLY A 67 6.08 7.60 -3.69
C GLY A 67 5.64 6.69 -4.84
N GLU A 68 5.86 5.38 -4.71
CA GLU A 68 5.46 4.37 -5.69
C GLU A 68 4.07 3.76 -5.41
N ALA A 69 3.50 3.12 -6.42
CA ALA A 69 2.29 2.31 -6.23
C ALA A 69 2.55 1.11 -5.28
N VAL A 70 1.55 0.78 -4.45
CA VAL A 70 1.59 -0.35 -3.49
C VAL A 70 1.76 -1.72 -4.14
N THR A 71 1.45 -1.86 -5.43
CA THR A 71 1.70 -3.08 -6.20
C THR A 71 3.09 -3.08 -6.80
N CYS A 72 3.75 -4.23 -6.74
CA CYS A 72 4.99 -4.45 -7.49
C CYS A 72 4.72 -4.36 -9.00
N SER A 73 5.59 -3.65 -9.72
CA SER A 73 5.50 -3.49 -11.17
C SER A 73 5.83 -4.80 -11.88
N PRO A 74 5.07 -5.20 -12.91
CA PRO A 74 5.31 -6.47 -13.58
C PRO A 74 6.58 -6.53 -14.43
N PHE A 75 7.15 -5.37 -14.76
CA PHE A 75 8.32 -5.26 -15.61
C PHE A 75 9.61 -4.91 -14.85
N ALA A 76 9.56 -4.84 -13.51
CA ALA A 76 10.72 -4.48 -12.70
C ALA A 76 10.94 -5.48 -11.54
N VAL A 77 12.21 -5.63 -11.15
CA VAL A 77 12.58 -6.38 -9.95
C VAL A 77 12.17 -5.57 -8.73
N CYS A 78 11.49 -6.20 -7.78
CA CYS A 78 11.17 -5.56 -6.51
C CYS A 78 12.46 -5.34 -5.70
N GLY A 79 12.78 -4.09 -5.33
CA GLY A 79 13.98 -3.76 -4.56
C GLY A 79 14.03 -4.34 -3.13
N ASP A 80 12.90 -4.83 -2.62
CA ASP A 80 12.82 -5.45 -1.29
C ASP A 80 12.94 -6.98 -1.32
N CYS A 81 12.25 -7.65 -2.24
CA CYS A 81 12.25 -9.12 -2.29
C CYS A 81 13.09 -9.70 -3.43
N GLY A 82 13.57 -8.89 -4.38
CA GLY A 82 14.49 -9.32 -5.44
C GLY A 82 13.85 -10.11 -6.59
N PHE A 83 12.52 -10.24 -6.63
CA PHE A 83 11.82 -11.05 -7.64
C PHE A 83 10.92 -10.20 -8.58
N PHE A 84 10.71 -10.71 -9.80
CA PHE A 84 9.69 -10.23 -10.74
C PHE A 84 8.28 -10.59 -10.25
N THR A 85 7.23 -9.84 -10.60
CA THR A 85 5.84 -10.02 -10.08
C THR A 85 5.30 -11.44 -9.98
N PRO A 86 5.51 -12.39 -10.94
CA PRO A 86 4.97 -13.74 -10.79
C PRO A 86 5.59 -14.51 -9.60
N LEU A 87 6.75 -14.08 -9.11
CA LEU A 87 7.47 -14.67 -7.98
C LEU A 87 7.49 -13.75 -6.75
N CYS A 88 6.88 -12.56 -6.85
CA CYS A 88 6.84 -11.61 -5.77
C CYS A 88 5.84 -12.08 -4.70
N ALA A 89 6.37 -12.57 -3.57
CA ALA A 89 5.56 -12.99 -2.42
C ALA A 89 4.92 -11.83 -1.66
N CYS A 90 5.19 -10.57 -2.01
CA CYS A 90 4.63 -9.39 -1.31
C CYS A 90 3.10 -9.24 -1.51
N LYS A 91 2.50 -10.00 -2.43
CA LYS A 91 1.05 -10.13 -2.59
C LYS A 91 0.39 -11.09 -1.59
N ALA A 92 1.16 -11.90 -0.88
CA ALA A 92 0.64 -12.97 0.00
C ALA A 92 0.19 -12.48 1.38
N ALA A 93 0.25 -11.17 1.65
CA ALA A 93 -0.27 -10.59 2.88
C ALA A 93 -1.70 -10.10 2.71
#